data_AF-A0A392QVW1-F1
#
_entry.id   AF-A0A392QVW1-F1
#
_cell.length_a   1.000
_cell.length_b   1.000
_cell.length_c   1.000
_cell.angle_alpha   90.00
_cell.angle_beta   90.00
_cell.angle_gamma   90.00
#
_symmetry.space_group_name_H-M   'P 1'
#
loop_
_entity.id
_entity.type
_entity.pdbx_description
1 polymer ?
#
loop_
_entity_poly.entity_id
_entity_poly.type
_entity_poly.pdbx_seq_one_letter_code
_entity_poly.pdbx_strand_id
1 'polypeptide(L)' 'TLTPGHDPVQKVTLVPRGQARGLTWFIPSEDPTLISKQQLFARIVGGLGGRAAEEIIFGEPEVTTGAAGD' A
#
# COMPACT_ATOMS: atom_id res chain seq x y z
N THR A 1 11.56 6.00 2.25
CA THR A 1 10.25 5.78 1.60
C THR A 1 9.87 7.03 0.84
N LEU A 2 9.05 6.92 -0.21
CA LEU A 2 8.65 8.08 -1.04
C LEU A 2 7.72 9.04 -0.29
N THR A 3 7.01 8.56 0.74
CA THR A 3 6.09 9.34 1.56
C THR A 3 6.66 9.53 2.98
N PRO A 4 6.84 10.78 3.46
CA PRO A 4 7.32 11.05 4.81
C PRO A 4 6.44 10.42 5.89
N GLY A 5 7.04 9.68 6.83
CA GLY A 5 6.32 8.98 7.90
C GLY A 5 5.77 7.60 7.52
N HIS A 6 6.03 7.11 6.30
CA HIS A 6 5.69 5.73 5.93
C HIS A 6 6.72 4.73 6.45
N ASP A 7 6.23 3.61 7.01
CA ASP A 7 7.01 2.45 7.42
C ASP A 7 7.85 1.88 6.23
N PRO A 8 9.12 1.52 6.40
CA PRO A 8 9.95 1.04 5.28
C PRO A 8 9.43 -0.29 4.71
N VAL A 9 9.56 -0.45 3.39
CA VAL A 9 9.20 -1.70 2.68
C VAL A 9 10.19 -2.80 3.07
N GLN A 10 9.65 -3.92 3.57
CA GLN A 10 10.41 -5.14 3.85
C GLN A 10 10.46 -6.05 2.63
N LYS A 11 9.31 -6.27 1.98
CA LYS A 11 9.16 -7.27 0.91
C LYS A 11 7.97 -6.95 0.01
N VAL A 12 8.15 -7.17 -1.29
CA VAL A 12 7.06 -7.16 -2.29
C VAL A 12 6.98 -8.55 -2.91
N THR A 13 5.77 -9.08 -3.13
CA THR A 13 5.56 -10.40 -3.75
C THR A 13 4.29 -10.43 -4.60
N LEU A 14 4.35 -11.15 -5.73
CA LEU A 14 3.19 -11.50 -6.57
C LEU A 14 2.75 -12.97 -6.38
N VAL A 15 3.38 -13.67 -5.43
CA VAL A 15 2.95 -15.02 -5.04
C VAL A 15 1.65 -14.90 -4.24
N PRO A 16 0.53 -15.51 -4.71
CA PRO A 16 -0.75 -15.41 -4.03
C PRO A 16 -0.70 -15.98 -2.62
N ARG A 17 -1.34 -15.29 -1.66
CA ARG A 17 -1.52 -15.77 -0.30
C ARG A 17 -2.89 -15.35 0.23
N GLY A 18 -3.71 -16.34 0.59
CA GLY A 18 -5.08 -16.09 1.03
C GLY A 18 -5.90 -15.43 -0.09
N GLN A 19 -6.60 -14.34 0.24
CA GLN A 19 -7.41 -13.58 -0.70
C GLN A 19 -6.58 -12.61 -1.57
N ALA A 20 -5.32 -12.35 -1.22
CA ALA A 20 -4.48 -11.40 -1.95
C ALA A 20 -3.63 -12.10 -3.03
N ARG A 21 -3.64 -11.52 -4.23
CA ARG A 21 -2.83 -11.98 -5.38
C ARG A 21 -1.42 -11.38 -5.42
N GLY A 22 -1.17 -10.33 -4.63
CA GLY A 22 0.14 -9.76 -4.37
C GLY A 22 0.09 -8.97 -3.06
N LEU A 23 1.22 -8.87 -2.36
CA LEU A 23 1.31 -8.15 -1.08
C LEU A 23 2.63 -7.40 -0.96
N THR A 24 2.55 -6.25 -0.28
CA THR A 24 3.70 -5.47 0.19
C THR A 24 3.73 -5.49 1.71
N TRP A 25 4.86 -5.88 2.28
CA TRP A 25 5.09 -5.93 3.72
C TRP A 25 5.92 -4.72 4.16
N PHE A 26 5.55 -4.12 5.28
CA PHE A 26 6.26 -3.00 5.88
C PHE A 26 6.78 -3.38 7.26
N ILE A 27 7.93 -2.82 7.64
CA ILE A 27 8.49 -2.97 8.98
C ILE A 27 7.90 -1.87 9.86
N PRO A 28 7.10 -2.19 10.90
CA PRO A 28 6.54 -1.17 11.78
C PRO A 28 7.64 -0.36 12.47
N SER A 29 7.42 0.94 12.64
CA SER A 29 8.21 1.76 13.57
C SER A 29 8.18 1.22 15.00
N GLU A 30 9.24 1.52 15.78
CA GLU A 30 9.58 0.91 17.07
C GLU A 30 8.45 0.92 18.13
N ASP A 31 7.55 1.91 18.10
CA ASP A 31 6.37 1.96 18.97
C ASP A 31 5.07 1.97 18.14
N PRO A 32 4.37 0.84 18.01
CA PRO A 32 3.11 0.76 17.28
C PRO A 32 1.91 1.33 18.06
N THR A 33 2.08 1.72 19.33
CA THR A 33 0.97 2.20 20.18
C THR A 33 0.62 3.67 19.95
N LEU A 34 1.59 4.46 19.47
CA LEU A 34 1.43 5.89 19.20
C LEU A 34 1.63 6.16 17.72
N ILE A 35 0.55 6.54 17.02
CA ILE A 35 0.58 6.81 15.58
C ILE A 35 0.19 8.27 15.34
N SER A 36 1.12 9.04 14.77
CA SER A 36 0.87 10.42 14.38
C SER A 36 -0.10 10.51 13.19
N LYS A 37 -0.75 11.68 13.04
CA LYS A 37 -1.58 11.98 11.87
C LYS A 37 -0.80 11.80 10.55
N GLN A 38 0.49 12.15 10.54
CA GLN A 38 1.34 12.02 9.36
C GLN A 38 1.57 10.55 8.99
N GLN A 39 1.83 9.68 9.97
CA GLN A 39 1.96 8.23 9.73
C GLN A 39 0.65 7.61 9.24
N LEU A 40 -0.50 8.02 9.80
CA LEU A 40 -1.82 7.60 9.32
C LEU A 40 -2.04 8.01 7.86
N PHE A 41 -1.74 9.27 7.53
CA PHE A 41 -1.86 9.75 6.15
C PHE A 41 -0.93 9.00 5.20
N ALA A 42 0.31 8.73 5.63
CA ALA A 42 1.26 7.95 4.86
C ALA A 42 0.72 6.54 4.57
N ARG A 43 0.12 5.86 5.56
CA ARG A 43 -0.49 4.54 5.38
C ARG A 43 -1.64 4.55 4.39
N ILE A 44 -2.51 5.56 4.43
CA ILE A 44 -3.61 5.72 3.46
C ILE A 44 -3.05 5.89 2.04
N VAL A 45 -2.05 6.76 1.87
CA VAL A 45 -1.38 6.94 0.56
C VAL A 45 -0.73 5.65 0.08
N GLY A 46 -0.10 4.89 0.98
CA GLY A 46 0.50 3.60 0.68
C GLY A 46 -0.52 2.55 0.22
N GLY A 47 -1.67 2.46 0.89
CA GLY A 47 -2.77 1.55 0.52
C GLY A 47 -3.32 1.84 -0.87
N LEU A 48 -3.61 3.11 -1.17
CA LEU A 48 -4.17 3.52 -2.47
C LEU A 48 -3.17 3.47 -3.64
N GLY A 49 -1.90 3.16 -3.39
CA GLY A 49 -0.85 3.16 -4.40
C GLY A 49 -1.08 2.15 -5.52
N GLY A 50 -1.69 0.99 -5.22
CA GLY A 50 -2.03 -0.03 -6.22
C GLY A 50 -3.05 0.48 -7.24
N ARG A 51 -4.18 0.99 -6.74
CA ARG A 51 -5.21 1.66 -7.57
C ARG A 51 -4.63 2.79 -8.42
N ALA A 52 -3.85 3.69 -7.81
CA ALA A 52 -3.27 4.82 -8.52
C ALA A 52 -2.31 4.36 -9.64
N ALA A 53 -1.52 3.31 -9.40
CA ALA A 53 -0.65 2.74 -10.41
C ALA A 53 -1.43 2.10 -11.57
N GLU A 54 -2.52 1.38 -11.29
CA GLU A 54 -3.39 0.82 -12.34
C GLU A 54 -3.93 1.93 -13.25
N GLU A 55 -4.50 2.98 -12.67
CA GLU A 55 -5.10 4.10 -13.41
C GLU A 55 -4.07 4.86 -14.24
N ILE A 56 -2.88 5.13 -13.70
CA ILE A 56 -1.83 5.88 -14.41
C ILE A 56 -1.26 5.07 -15.58
N ILE A 57 -1.07 3.76 -15.42
CA ILE A 57 -0.40 2.92 -16.43
C ILE A 57 -1.37 2.39 -17.49
N PHE A 58 -2.58 1.98 -17.09
CA PHE A 58 -3.56 1.35 -17.98
C PHE A 58 -4.73 2.28 -18.37
N GLY A 59 -4.94 3.36 -17.63
CA GLY A 59 -6.04 4.31 -17.83
C GLY A 59 -7.30 3.95 -17.04
N GLU A 60 -8.17 4.94 -16.82
CA GLU A 60 -9.45 4.77 -16.10
C GLU A 60 -10.32 3.59 -16.59
N PRO A 61 -10.44 3.30 -17.91
CA PRO A 61 -11.30 2.20 -18.37
C PRO A 61 -10.81 0.80 -17.96
N GLU A 62 -9.51 0.65 -17.67
CA GLU A 62 -8.87 -0.63 -17.34
C GLU A 62 -8.70 -0.83 -15.83
N VAL A 63 -9.23 0.09 -15.02
CA VAL A 63 -9.22 -0.02 -13.55
C VAL A 63 -10.04 -1.23 -13.10
N THR A 64 -9.40 -2.14 -12.36
CA THR A 64 -10.02 -3.43 -11.98
C THR A 64 -10.59 -3.44 -10.56
N THR A 65 -11.39 -4.44 -10.20
CA THR A 65 -11.86 -4.64 -8.81
C THR A 65 -10.78 -5.19 -7.86
N GLY A 66 -9.54 -5.39 -8.34
CA GLY A 66 -8.44 -5.95 -7.55
C GLY A 66 -8.06 -5.14 -6.32
N ALA A 67 -8.15 -3.81 -6.39
CA ALA A 67 -7.85 -2.88 -5.31
C ALA A 67 -9.04 -2.61 -4.36
N ALA A 68 -10.08 -3.46 -4.34
CA ALA A 68 -11.25 -3.23 -3.47
C ALA A 68 -10.95 -3.41 -1.97
N GLY A 69 -9.83 -4.04 -1.62
CA GLY A 69 -9.38 -4.24 -0.24
C GLY A 69 -8.23 -3.33 0.19
N ASP A 70 -7.83 -2.41 -0.68
CA ASP A 70 -6.81 -1.38 -0.41
C ASP A 70 -7.39 -0.26 0.47
#